data_AF-A0ABD2FWK6-F1
#
_entry.id   AF-A0ABD2FWK6-F1
#
_cell.length_a   1.000
_cell.length_b   1.000
_cell.length_c   1.000
_cell.angle_alpha   90.00
_cell.angle_beta   90.00
_cell.angle_gamma   90.00
#
_symmetry.space_group_name_H-M   'P 1'
#
loop_
_entity.id
_entity.type
_entity.pdbx_description
1 polymer ?
#
loop_
_entity_poly.entity_id
_entity_poly.type
_entity_poly.pdbx_seq_one_letter_code
_entity_poly.pdbx_strand_id
1 'polypeptide(L)'
;MVAFIKKLLPTVLPSPPLKEDDIRIDRAHRTLTSKPKENDPPSSILVGFTDYTVKEQILRQAWTQGQVKMGDRQIYFDNDYSPELQKKRAQVRYVIKELKQKNVKAKCLYPARLRMMVGSVEKTFQTLMEAAPALQRMNIQIRVDEGKMRTCCRRRTVGFSSLEVADRHDEVSLIIQTEMNI
;
A
#
# COMPACT_ATOMS: atom_id res chain seq x y z
N MET A 1 15.71 -5.79 -14.54
CA MET A 1 15.01 -5.89 -13.25
C MET A 1 13.98 -7.02 -13.21
N VAL A 2 13.19 -7.26 -14.27
CA VAL A 2 12.15 -8.32 -14.29
C VAL A 2 12.71 -9.72 -13.98
N ALA A 3 13.77 -10.14 -14.67
CA ALA A 3 14.41 -11.44 -14.44
C ALA A 3 14.95 -11.62 -13.01
N PHE A 4 15.38 -10.52 -12.37
CA PHE A 4 15.83 -10.55 -10.98
C PHE A 4 14.67 -10.80 -10.02
N ILE A 5 13.55 -10.09 -10.19
CA ILE A 5 12.36 -10.26 -9.34
C ILE A 5 11.76 -11.66 -9.50
N LYS A 6 11.71 -12.21 -10.72
CA LYS A 6 11.23 -13.57 -10.96
C LYS A 6 12.00 -14.64 -10.15
N LYS A 7 13.32 -14.49 -10.02
CA LYS A 7 14.18 -15.38 -9.22
C LYS A 7 14.09 -15.08 -7.73
N LEU A 8 13.93 -13.80 -7.37
CA LEU A 8 13.88 -13.35 -5.99
C LEU A 8 12.62 -13.85 -5.27
N LEU A 9 11.44 -13.73 -5.89
CA LEU A 9 10.17 -14.02 -5.23
C LEU A 9 10.07 -15.46 -4.71
N PRO A 10 10.38 -16.52 -5.48
CA PRO A 10 10.34 -17.89 -4.98
C PRO A 10 11.38 -18.16 -3.89
N THR A 11 12.54 -17.49 -3.95
CA THR A 11 13.61 -17.63 -2.95
C THR A 11 13.18 -17.06 -1.60
N VAL A 12 12.48 -15.93 -1.63
CA VAL A 12 12.16 -15.13 -0.46
C VAL A 12 10.81 -15.53 0.17
N LEU A 13 9.87 -16.03 -0.64
CA LEU A 13 8.53 -16.45 -0.25
C LEU A 13 8.31 -17.93 -0.61
N PRO A 14 8.64 -18.87 0.30
CA PRO A 14 8.64 -20.29 -0.02
C PRO A 14 7.25 -20.96 0.01
N SER A 15 6.23 -20.32 0.59
CA SER A 15 4.92 -20.95 0.80
C SER A 15 3.73 -20.00 0.61
N PRO A 16 2.73 -20.34 -0.24
CA PRO A 16 2.72 -21.45 -1.20
C PRO A 16 3.76 -21.32 -2.31
N PRO A 17 4.18 -22.43 -2.93
CA PRO A 17 5.23 -22.43 -3.94
C PRO A 17 4.77 -21.64 -5.18
N LEU A 18 5.38 -20.48 -5.40
CA LEU A 18 5.23 -19.70 -6.62
C LEU A 18 6.27 -20.18 -7.64
N LYS A 19 5.84 -20.65 -8.80
CA LYS A 19 6.77 -20.99 -9.89
C LYS A 19 7.12 -19.73 -10.68
N GLU A 20 8.34 -19.66 -11.20
CA GLU A 20 8.79 -18.51 -12.00
C GLU A 20 7.91 -18.26 -13.25
N ASP A 21 7.32 -19.34 -13.79
CA ASP A 21 6.43 -19.31 -14.96
C ASP A 21 5.06 -18.72 -14.67
N ASP A 22 4.57 -18.88 -13.43
CA ASP A 22 3.26 -18.36 -13.01
C ASP A 22 3.30 -16.84 -12.76
N ILE A 23 4.49 -16.29 -12.51
CA ILE A 23 4.67 -14.86 -12.21
C ILE A 23 4.83 -14.08 -13.53
N ARG A 24 3.73 -13.50 -14.00
CA ARG A 24 3.72 -12.57 -15.14
C ARG A 24 3.94 -11.13 -14.69
N ILE A 25 5.08 -10.56 -15.11
CA ILE A 25 5.50 -9.21 -14.77
C ILE A 25 5.58 -8.42 -16.07
N ASP A 26 4.77 -7.37 -16.19
CA ASP A 26 4.81 -6.46 -17.34
C ASP A 26 5.99 -5.52 -17.22
N ARG A 27 6.20 -4.96 -16.03
CA ARG A 27 7.19 -3.90 -15.78
C ARG A 27 7.88 -4.11 -14.44
N ALA A 28 9.19 -3.94 -14.40
CA ALA A 28 9.93 -3.82 -13.15
C ALA A 28 11.05 -2.80 -13.34
N HIS A 29 11.11 -1.80 -12.46
CA HIS A 29 12.13 -0.74 -12.51
C HIS A 29 12.37 -0.15 -11.11
N ARG A 30 13.48 0.56 -10.93
CA ARG A 30 13.74 1.32 -9.69
C ARG A 30 13.02 2.66 -9.75
N THR A 31 12.64 3.20 -8.59
CA THR A 31 12.06 4.55 -8.50
C THR A 31 13.06 5.60 -9.01
N LEU A 32 12.55 6.63 -9.69
CA LEU A 32 13.33 7.73 -10.28
C LEU A 32 13.79 8.75 -9.21
N THR A 33 14.19 8.27 -8.04
CA THR A 33 14.75 9.11 -6.98
C THR A 33 16.20 9.44 -7.31
N SER A 34 16.71 10.56 -6.78
CA SER A 34 18.14 10.88 -6.87
C SER A 34 18.97 9.69 -6.36
N LYS A 35 20.10 9.43 -7.01
CA LYS A 35 20.98 8.31 -6.65
C LYS A 35 21.26 8.35 -5.13
N PRO A 36 20.94 7.27 -4.40
CA PRO A 36 21.18 7.22 -2.96
C PRO A 36 22.67 7.41 -2.68
N LYS A 37 23.02 8.12 -1.61
CA LYS A 37 24.40 8.20 -1.12
C LYS A 37 24.80 6.84 -0.55
N GLU A 38 26.09 6.65 -0.29
CA GLU A 38 26.67 5.37 0.13
C GLU A 38 26.05 4.79 1.42
N ASN A 39 25.50 5.64 2.30
CA ASN A 39 24.81 5.23 3.53
C ASN A 39 23.28 5.38 3.44
N ASP A 40 22.73 5.84 2.32
CA ASP A 40 21.28 5.94 2.15
C ASP A 40 20.70 4.57 1.78
N PRO A 41 19.46 4.26 2.21
CA PRO A 41 18.78 3.07 1.72
C PRO A 41 18.65 3.14 0.20
N PRO A 42 18.72 1.98 -0.49
CA PRO A 42 18.60 1.95 -1.94
C PRO A 42 17.22 2.41 -2.42
N SER A 43 17.15 2.80 -3.68
CA SER A 43 15.87 3.10 -4.33
C SER A 43 14.96 1.87 -4.34
N SER A 44 13.70 2.06 -3.96
CA SER A 44 12.67 1.04 -4.03
C SER A 44 12.48 0.50 -5.46
N ILE A 45 12.03 -0.73 -5.59
CA ILE A 45 11.68 -1.35 -6.88
C ILE A 45 10.17 -1.32 -7.05
N LEU A 46 9.70 -0.74 -8.15
CA LEU A 46 8.31 -0.79 -8.59
C LEU A 46 8.14 -1.96 -9.54
N VAL A 47 7.22 -2.87 -9.19
CA VAL A 47 6.88 -4.05 -9.98
C VAL A 47 5.41 -3.96 -10.38
N GLY A 48 5.14 -3.94 -11.68
CA GLY A 48 3.80 -4.06 -12.25
C GLY A 48 3.57 -5.49 -12.71
N PHE A 49 2.61 -6.16 -12.08
CA PHE A 49 2.18 -7.50 -12.45
C PHE A 49 1.09 -7.43 -13.52
N THR A 50 1.02 -8.45 -14.38
CA THR A 50 -0.10 -8.59 -15.33
C THR A 50 -1.35 -9.07 -14.58
N ASP A 51 -1.16 -9.98 -13.62
CA ASP A 51 -2.24 -10.65 -12.89
C ASP A 51 -2.38 -10.12 -11.46
N TYR A 52 -3.53 -9.52 -11.14
CA TYR A 52 -3.86 -9.02 -9.80
C TYR A 52 -3.80 -10.13 -8.74
N THR A 53 -4.33 -11.32 -9.06
CA THR A 53 -4.37 -12.46 -8.14
C THR A 53 -2.97 -12.87 -7.67
N VAL A 54 -1.99 -12.86 -8.58
CA VAL A 54 -0.61 -13.20 -8.25
C VAL A 54 -0.01 -12.15 -7.32
N LYS A 55 -0.25 -10.86 -7.59
CA LYS A 55 0.17 -9.76 -6.70
C LYS A 55 -0.41 -9.92 -5.29
N GLU A 56 -1.71 -10.20 -5.18
CA GLU A 56 -2.39 -10.35 -3.90
C GLU A 56 -1.87 -11.58 -3.13
N GLN A 57 -1.60 -12.69 -3.82
CA GLN A 57 -0.97 -13.87 -3.23
C GLN A 57 0.40 -13.55 -2.65
N ILE A 58 1.28 -12.88 -3.43
CA ILE A 58 2.61 -12.46 -2.98
C ILE A 58 2.51 -11.56 -1.74
N LEU A 59 1.62 -10.55 -1.77
CA LEU A 59 1.43 -9.65 -0.64
C LEU A 59 0.93 -10.37 0.61
N ARG A 60 -0.06 -11.25 0.45
CA ARG A 60 -0.60 -12.05 1.56
C ARG A 60 0.46 -12.95 2.17
N GLN A 61 1.31 -13.57 1.35
CA GLN A 61 2.43 -14.38 1.82
C GLN A 61 3.42 -13.53 2.62
N ALA A 62 3.88 -12.41 2.04
CA ALA A 62 4.81 -11.51 2.69
C ALA A 62 4.28 -11.00 4.04
N TRP A 63 3.00 -10.62 4.12
CA TRP A 63 2.39 -10.17 5.38
C TRP A 63 2.14 -11.29 6.38
N THR A 64 1.88 -12.52 5.92
CA THR A 64 1.70 -13.68 6.80
C THR A 64 3.04 -14.09 7.42
N GLN A 65 4.12 -14.03 6.64
CA GLN A 65 5.48 -14.29 7.11
C GLN A 65 6.00 -13.15 8.01
N GLY A 66 5.57 -11.91 7.75
CA GLY A 66 5.87 -10.73 8.55
C GLY A 66 7.30 -10.20 8.34
N GLN A 67 8.31 -11.00 8.69
CA GLN A 67 9.71 -10.67 8.45
C GLN A 67 10.23 -11.45 7.25
N VAL A 68 10.29 -10.77 6.12
CA VAL A 68 10.80 -11.32 4.88
C VAL A 68 12.25 -10.89 4.72
N LYS A 69 13.18 -11.84 4.66
CA LYS A 69 14.63 -11.57 4.63
C LYS A 69 15.26 -12.08 3.34
N MET A 70 16.26 -11.35 2.85
CA MET A 70 17.16 -11.77 1.79
C MET A 70 18.59 -11.66 2.31
N GLY A 71 19.21 -12.81 2.56
CA GLY A 71 20.43 -12.88 3.36
C GLY A 71 20.17 -12.34 4.78
N ASP A 72 20.97 -11.38 5.21
CA ASP A 72 20.87 -10.80 6.56
C ASP A 72 19.93 -9.58 6.66
N ARG A 73 19.37 -9.11 5.53
CA ARG A 73 18.59 -7.86 5.48
C ARG A 73 17.11 -8.09 5.23
N GLN A 74 16.29 -7.17 5.72
CA GLN A 74 14.84 -7.25 5.61
C GLN A 74 14.35 -6.59 4.31
N ILE A 75 13.36 -7.21 3.68
CA ILE A 75 12.66 -6.69 2.51
C ILE A 75 11.22 -6.40 2.90
N TYR A 76 10.69 -5.26 2.46
CA TYR A 76 9.30 -4.87 2.66
C TYR A 76 8.52 -4.92 1.35
N PHE A 77 7.30 -5.43 1.45
CA PHE A 77 6.36 -5.59 0.35
C PHE A 77 5.11 -4.76 0.65
N ASP A 78 4.87 -3.72 -0.15
CA ASP A 78 3.75 -2.81 0.01
C ASP A 78 3.05 -2.52 -1.32
N ASN A 79 1.78 -2.13 -1.25
CA ASN A 79 1.03 -1.66 -2.42
C ASN A 79 1.48 -0.25 -2.82
N ASP A 80 1.54 0.01 -4.13
CA ASP A 80 1.74 1.36 -4.66
C ASP A 80 0.38 2.08 -4.73
N TYR A 81 0.12 2.96 -3.77
CA TYR A 81 -1.11 3.75 -3.75
C TYR A 81 -0.81 5.20 -4.14
N SER A 82 -1.75 5.85 -4.83
CA SER A 82 -1.69 7.30 -5.05
C SER A 82 -1.53 8.08 -3.73
N PRO A 83 -0.85 9.25 -3.74
CA PRO A 83 -0.55 9.99 -2.50
C PRO A 83 -1.82 10.48 -1.79
N GLU A 84 -2.88 10.78 -2.53
CA GLU A 84 -4.18 11.13 -1.96
C GLU A 84 -4.81 9.96 -1.21
N LEU A 85 -4.74 8.76 -1.80
CA LEU A 85 -5.22 7.54 -1.19
C LEU A 85 -4.40 7.18 0.06
N GLN A 86 -3.08 7.34 0.02
CA GLN A 86 -2.21 7.13 1.17
C GLN A 86 -2.59 8.03 2.35
N LYS A 87 -2.88 9.32 2.10
CA LYS A 87 -3.33 10.25 3.16
C LYS A 87 -4.66 9.79 3.77
N LYS A 88 -5.65 9.45 2.96
CA LYS A 88 -6.94 8.92 3.43
C LYS A 88 -6.74 7.65 4.27
N ARG A 89 -5.91 6.71 3.81
CA ARG A 89 -5.59 5.48 4.54
C ARG A 89 -4.83 5.76 5.85
N ALA A 90 -3.95 6.76 5.89
CA ALA A 90 -3.25 7.16 7.10
C ALA A 90 -4.22 7.67 8.17
N GLN A 91 -5.22 8.48 7.79
CA GLN A 91 -6.30 8.92 8.67
C GLN A 91 -7.11 7.72 9.20
N VAL A 92 -7.47 6.77 8.32
CA VAL A 92 -8.20 5.56 8.74
C VAL A 92 -7.34 4.70 9.68
N ARG A 93 -6.04 4.57 9.43
CA ARG A 93 -5.10 3.83 10.30
C ARG A 93 -5.01 4.44 11.69
N TYR A 94 -5.02 5.77 11.80
CA TYR A 94 -5.06 6.47 13.09
C TYR A 94 -6.32 6.07 13.87
N VAL A 95 -7.49 6.15 13.24
CA VAL A 95 -8.77 5.74 13.85
C VAL A 95 -8.75 4.26 14.27
N ILE A 96 -8.20 3.37 13.44
CA ILE A 96 -8.08 1.93 13.77
C ILE A 96 -7.19 1.73 15.00
N LYS A 97 -6.11 2.50 15.16
CA LYS A 97 -5.23 2.42 16.32
C LYS A 97 -5.98 2.77 17.61
N GLU A 98 -6.80 3.82 17.58
CA GLU A 98 -7.64 4.21 18.72
C GLU A 98 -8.75 3.19 18.98
N LEU A 99 -9.38 2.63 17.95
CA LEU A 99 -10.37 1.56 18.08
C LEU A 99 -9.76 0.30 18.69
N LYS A 100 -8.51 -0.03 18.33
CA LYS A 100 -7.77 -1.16 18.90
C LYS A 100 -7.50 -0.96 20.39
N GLN A 101 -7.18 0.26 20.84
CA GLN A 101 -7.04 0.59 22.26
C GLN A 101 -8.36 0.39 23.03
N LYS A 102 -9.50 0.56 22.36
CA LYS A 102 -10.84 0.34 22.91
C LYS A 102 -11.37 -1.08 22.69
N ASN A 103 -10.51 -2.01 22.27
CA ASN A 103 -10.84 -3.42 21.99
C ASN A 103 -11.92 -3.63 20.89
N VAL A 104 -12.12 -2.65 20.01
CA VAL A 104 -13.04 -2.78 18.87
C VAL A 104 -12.27 -3.32 17.65
N LYS A 105 -12.77 -4.41 17.07
CA LYS A 105 -12.21 -4.98 15.84
C LYS A 105 -12.52 -4.06 14.66
N ALA A 106 -11.49 -3.53 14.03
CA ALA A 106 -11.59 -2.68 12.86
C ALA A 106 -10.55 -3.03 11.79
N LYS A 107 -10.89 -2.80 10.52
CA LYS A 107 -10.06 -3.06 9.34
C LYS A 107 -10.20 -1.91 8.34
N CYS A 108 -9.09 -1.60 7.66
CA CYS A 108 -9.08 -0.69 6.52
C CYS A 108 -9.17 -1.52 5.24
N LEU A 109 -10.25 -1.34 4.48
CA LEU A 109 -10.43 -1.97 3.18
C LEU A 109 -10.01 -1.02 2.06
N TYR A 110 -9.62 -1.57 0.91
CA TYR A 110 -9.39 -0.77 -0.29
C TYR A 110 -10.71 -0.13 -0.77
N PRO A 111 -10.69 1.12 -1.27
CA PRO A 111 -9.57 2.06 -1.32
C PRO A 111 -9.19 2.64 0.05
N ALA A 112 -10.13 3.22 0.80
CA ALA A 112 -9.89 3.75 2.15
C ALA A 112 -11.14 3.60 3.03
N ARG A 113 -11.81 2.45 2.94
CA ARG A 113 -13.07 2.17 3.64
C ARG A 113 -12.79 1.64 5.05
N LEU A 114 -13.62 2.01 6.01
CA LEU A 114 -13.50 1.58 7.40
C LEU A 114 -14.53 0.51 7.71
N ARG A 115 -14.08 -0.72 7.96
CA ARG A 115 -14.93 -1.80 8.48
C ARG A 115 -14.71 -1.93 9.97
N MET A 116 -15.77 -1.77 10.77
CA MET A 116 -15.70 -1.93 12.22
C MET A 116 -16.91 -2.68 12.76
N MET A 117 -16.74 -3.29 13.93
CA MET A 117 -17.83 -3.88 14.68
C MET A 117 -18.52 -2.80 15.52
N VAL A 118 -19.81 -2.55 15.27
CA VAL A 118 -20.64 -1.62 16.06
C VAL A 118 -21.67 -2.44 16.82
N GLY A 119 -21.48 -2.60 18.12
CA GLY A 119 -22.25 -3.56 18.92
C GLY A 119 -21.96 -4.98 18.43
N SER A 120 -22.98 -5.67 17.89
CA SER A 120 -22.86 -7.03 17.36
C SER A 120 -22.81 -7.11 15.82
N VAL A 121 -22.86 -5.97 15.12
CA VAL A 121 -22.95 -5.94 13.65
C VAL A 121 -21.67 -5.37 13.03
N GLU A 122 -21.13 -6.05 12.02
CA GLU A 122 -20.07 -5.49 11.19
C GLU A 122 -20.64 -4.45 10.23
N LYS A 123 -20.20 -3.20 10.35
CA LYS A 123 -20.57 -2.12 9.42
C LYS A 123 -19.35 -1.67 8.64
N THR A 124 -19.56 -1.42 7.35
CA THR A 124 -18.53 -0.89 6.45
C THR A 124 -18.93 0.52 6.01
N PHE A 125 -18.12 1.49 6.38
CA PHE A 125 -18.29 2.89 6.01
C PHE A 125 -17.42 3.20 4.79
N GLN A 126 -17.94 4.00 3.86
CA GLN A 126 -17.20 4.38 2.66
C GLN A 126 -16.15 5.45 2.99
N THR A 127 -16.53 6.42 3.82
CA THR A 127 -15.70 7.58 4.18
C THR A 127 -15.64 7.73 5.70
N LEU A 128 -14.56 8.34 6.21
CA LEU A 128 -14.43 8.64 7.65
C LEU A 128 -15.51 9.59 8.17
N MET A 129 -15.98 10.53 7.36
CA MET A 129 -17.07 11.44 7.71
C MET A 129 -18.39 10.70 7.97
N GLU A 130 -18.68 9.66 7.19
CA GLU A 130 -19.85 8.81 7.40
C GLU A 130 -19.76 8.02 8.72
N ALA A 131 -18.54 7.62 9.10
CA ALA A 131 -18.27 6.95 10.37
C ALA A 131 -18.21 7.91 11.57
N ALA A 132 -18.16 9.23 11.35
CA ALA A 132 -18.05 10.23 12.41
C ALA A 132 -19.09 10.09 13.54
N PRO A 133 -20.40 9.93 13.28
CA PRO A 133 -21.38 9.75 14.36
C PRO A 133 -21.16 8.45 15.14
N ALA A 134 -20.60 7.40 14.53
CA ALA A 134 -20.27 6.17 15.26
C ALA A 134 -19.00 6.36 16.13
N LEU A 135 -18.01 7.08 15.60
CA LEU A 135 -16.75 7.37 16.30
C LEU A 135 -16.93 8.36 17.45
N GLN A 136 -17.82 9.35 17.30
CA GLN A 136 -18.16 10.31 18.36
C GLN A 136 -18.79 9.62 19.57
N ARG A 137 -19.70 8.65 19.35
CA ARG A 137 -20.25 7.83 20.44
C ARG A 137 -19.17 7.05 21.20
N MET A 138 -18.06 6.73 20.52
CA MET A 138 -16.91 6.07 21.11
C MET A 138 -15.86 7.05 21.63
N ASN A 139 -16.09 8.37 21.57
CA ASN A 139 -15.14 9.42 21.98
C ASN A 139 -13.79 9.36 21.23
N ILE A 140 -13.83 9.27 19.90
CA ILE A 140 -12.67 9.28 19.00
C ILE A 140 -12.66 10.59 18.20
N GLN A 141 -11.51 11.26 18.16
CA GLN A 141 -11.33 12.51 17.40
C GLN A 141 -10.81 12.20 16.00
N ILE A 142 -11.50 12.68 14.98
CA ILE A 142 -11.06 12.57 13.58
C ILE A 142 -10.20 13.79 13.26
N ARG A 143 -8.93 13.56 12.90
CA ARG A 143 -8.10 14.58 12.25
C ARG A 143 -8.38 14.54 10.76
N VAL A 144 -9.23 15.45 10.28
CA VAL A 144 -9.41 15.65 8.84
C VAL A 144 -8.37 16.66 8.39
N ASP A 145 -7.27 16.18 7.84
CA ASP A 145 -6.37 17.05 7.09
C ASP A 145 -7.03 17.32 5.73
N GLU A 146 -7.66 18.49 5.59
CA GLU A 146 -8.03 19.05 4.29
C GLU A 146 -6.75 19.44 3.54
N GLY A 147 -6.04 18.42 3.05
CA GLY A 147 -4.75 18.59 2.41
C GLY A 147 -4.89 19.29 1.07
N LYS A 148 -4.83 20.63 1.05
CA LYS A 148 -4.45 21.40 -0.15
C LYS A 148 -3.23 20.72 -0.78
N MET A 149 -3.34 20.43 -2.07
CA MET A 149 -2.26 19.94 -2.92
C MET A 149 -1.03 20.83 -2.70
N ARG A 150 0.03 20.31 -2.06
CA ARG A 150 1.35 20.94 -2.19
C ARG A 150 1.81 20.58 -3.59
N THR A 151 1.63 21.50 -4.53
CA THR A 151 2.16 21.42 -5.89
C THR A 151 3.69 21.49 -5.82
N CYS A 152 4.33 20.40 -5.43
CA CYS A 152 5.78 20.23 -5.57
C CYS A 152 6.09 19.74 -6.98
N CYS A 153 5.68 20.53 -7.97
CA CYS A 153 6.13 20.46 -9.35
C CYS A 153 5.68 21.76 -10.02
N ARG A 154 6.57 22.76 -10.06
CA ARG A 154 6.47 23.85 -11.02
C ARG A 154 6.59 23.22 -12.42
N ARG A 155 5.47 22.88 -13.05
CA ARG A 155 5.36 22.81 -14.51
C ARG A 155 4.07 23.49 -14.96
N ARG A 156 4.25 24.24 -16.04
CA ARG A 156 3.33 25.21 -16.63
C ARG A 156 1.94 24.61 -16.88
N THR A 157 0.96 25.48 -16.73
CA THR A 157 -0.45 25.30 -17.08
C THR A 157 -0.65 24.72 -18.47
N VAL A 158 -1.43 23.64 -18.55
CA VAL A 158 -2.53 23.52 -19.51
C VAL A 158 -3.57 22.62 -18.88
N GLY A 159 -4.82 23.08 -18.91
CA GLY A 159 -5.96 22.46 -18.23
C GLY A 159 -6.15 21.02 -18.67
N PHE A 160 -6.42 20.16 -17.70
CA PHE A 160 -6.96 18.84 -17.94
C PHE A 160 -8.17 18.68 -17.04
N SER A 161 -9.33 18.58 -17.69
CA SER A 161 -10.64 18.33 -17.13
C SER A 161 -10.62 17.11 -16.21
N SER A 162 -11.20 17.26 -15.01
CA SER A 162 -11.51 16.16 -14.11
C SER A 162 -12.32 15.09 -14.84
N LEU A 163 -11.66 13.99 -15.16
CA LEU A 163 -12.29 12.72 -15.44
C LEU A 163 -11.77 11.77 -14.37
N GLU A 164 -12.69 11.32 -13.50
CA GLU A 164 -12.49 10.17 -12.62
C GLU A 164 -12.18 8.95 -13.48
N VAL A 165 -10.89 8.75 -13.77
CA VAL A 165 -10.41 7.51 -14.36
C VAL A 165 -10.17 6.57 -13.20
N ALA A 166 -11.01 5.54 -13.07
CA ALA A 166 -10.77 4.44 -12.16
C ALA A 166 -9.36 3.87 -12.42
N ASP A 167 -8.46 4.09 -11.47
CA ASP A 167 -7.06 3.64 -11.44
C ASP A 167 -6.95 2.12 -11.42
N ARG A 168 -7.21 1.47 -12.58
CA ARG A 168 -6.94 0.04 -12.78
C ARG A 168 -5.45 -0.30 -12.77
N HIS A 169 -4.56 0.69 -12.79
CA HIS A 169 -3.11 0.49 -12.75
C HIS A 169 -2.52 0.45 -11.34
N ASP A 170 -3.12 1.13 -10.35
CA ASP A 170 -2.67 1.10 -8.95
C ASP A 170 -2.95 -0.26 -8.27
N GLU A 171 -3.92 -1.02 -8.81
CA GLU A 171 -4.26 -2.33 -8.27
C GLU A 171 -3.22 -3.40 -8.63
N VAL A 172 -2.34 -3.20 -9.61
CA VAL A 172 -1.38 -4.22 -10.05
C VAL A 172 0.10 -3.91 -9.75
N SER A 173 0.39 -2.73 -9.21
CA SER A 173 1.74 -2.33 -8.82
C SER A 173 2.05 -2.66 -7.35
N LEU A 174 3.30 -3.05 -7.12
CA LEU A 174 3.90 -3.39 -5.84
C LEU A 174 5.19 -2.60 -5.66
N ILE A 175 5.38 -2.02 -4.48
CA ILE A 175 6.65 -1.45 -4.03
C ILE A 175 7.38 -2.52 -3.24
N ILE A 176 8.60 -2.84 -3.68
CA ILE A 176 9.55 -3.65 -2.92
C ILE A 176 10.63 -2.69 -2.42
N GLN A 177 10.66 -2.48 -1.11
CA GLN A 177 11.75 -1.73 -0.48
C GLN A 177 12.82 -2.72 -0.02
N THR A 178 14.06 -2.42 -0.38
CA THR A 178 15.23 -3.21 -0.01
C THR A 178 16.17 -2.33 0.79
N GLU A 179 17.09 -2.92 1.54
CA GLU A 179 18.14 -2.19 2.26
C GLU A 179 19.51 -2.29 1.54
N MET A 180 19.56 -2.73 0.27
CA MET A 180 20.77 -2.76 -0.57
C MET A 180 20.62 -2.17 -1.98
N ASN A 181 21.69 -1.54 -2.47
CA ASN A 181 21.81 -1.16 -3.88
C ASN A 181 22.22 -2.40 -4.69
N ILE A 182 21.22 -3.13 -5.20
CA ILE A 182 21.38 -4.31 -6.10
C ILE A 182 21.63 -3.87 -7.55
#